data_AF-A0A9W9Y590-F1
#
_entry.id   AF-A0A9W9Y590-F1
#
_cell.length_a   1.000
_cell.length_b   1.000
_cell.length_c   1.000
_cell.angle_alpha   90.00
_cell.angle_beta   90.00
_cell.angle_gamma   90.00
#
_symmetry.space_group_name_H-M   'P 1'
#
loop_
_entity.id
_entity.type
_entity.pdbx_description
1 polymer ?
#
loop_
_entity_poly.entity_id
_entity_poly.type
_entity_poly.pdbx_seq_one_letter_code
_entity_poly.pdbx_strand_id
1 'polypeptide(L)'
;MFGPGIYSSVVSKANLYSRNHHVRSHKHVLIICGLDPGNSVDMTAAGIPGPCDSVEGLTKAEGGTLEYQESVVYDPARLKPLGLVVYMREGDKSPEDDSVPLSPMDENISMRDSDSTISETEPAVDLANMPRIVERRPGNIPSNASGEYQTYKSECINRASRASRAIPQSPIPPVSTKMIVELSPLERHTPFSKRVEHLFYDSWLDQTKGSHVKEIILFDIKTVPYQPDGQTPGTFKRANRDPELLTLLGDFPLRFYGARRACYIGDLGYPLDICHDVECATCSVFRDQYAAREAGMGFELGPEILTSSSSSQADALTTNHHIRSSQHAMILCACPNIAQSDHQTVSPDPYAPPPYTASASPSTVVVPIGLIMYTRTGWHI
;
A
#
# COMPACT_ATOMS: atom_id res chain seq x y z
N MET A 1 -13.76 0.01 -28.63
CA MET A 1 -13.66 -0.04 -27.16
C MET A 1 -15.00 0.39 -26.59
N PHE A 2 -15.48 -0.28 -25.53
CA PHE A 2 -16.82 -0.08 -24.95
C PHE A 2 -16.87 1.08 -23.94
N GLY A 3 -16.00 2.08 -24.11
CA GLY A 3 -15.87 3.19 -23.17
C GLY A 3 -14.90 2.91 -21.99
N PRO A 4 -14.86 3.82 -21.01
CA PRO A 4 -13.97 3.73 -19.85
C PRO A 4 -14.47 2.67 -18.87
N GLY A 5 -13.61 1.72 -18.53
CA GLY A 5 -13.90 0.64 -17.59
C GLY A 5 -12.70 -0.27 -17.42
N ILE A 6 -12.85 -1.32 -16.61
CA ILE A 6 -11.80 -2.32 -16.41
C ILE A 6 -12.05 -3.47 -17.38
N TYR A 7 -11.09 -3.68 -18.29
CA TYR A 7 -11.19 -4.69 -19.34
C TYR A 7 -10.65 -6.03 -18.83
N SER A 8 -11.44 -7.08 -19.00
CA SER A 8 -11.06 -8.48 -18.84
C SER A 8 -11.10 -9.17 -20.19
N SER A 9 -10.14 -10.06 -20.44
CA SER A 9 -10.03 -10.77 -21.72
C SER A 9 -9.23 -12.05 -21.53
N VAL A 10 -9.29 -12.94 -22.53
CA VAL A 10 -8.37 -14.08 -22.64
C VAL A 10 -6.90 -13.65 -22.60
N VAL A 11 -6.04 -14.52 -22.06
CA VAL A 11 -4.62 -14.26 -21.74
C VAL A 11 -3.84 -13.69 -22.92
N SER A 12 -4.04 -14.23 -24.13
CA SER A 12 -3.33 -13.80 -25.34
C SER A 12 -3.52 -12.32 -25.65
N LYS A 13 -4.73 -11.78 -25.43
CA LYS A 13 -5.05 -10.38 -25.65
C LYS A 13 -4.67 -9.52 -24.43
N ALA A 14 -4.88 -10.01 -23.21
CA ALA A 14 -4.46 -9.31 -21.99
C ALA A 14 -2.95 -9.00 -22.00
N ASN A 15 -2.12 -9.89 -22.56
CA ASN A 15 -0.70 -9.65 -22.77
C ASN A 15 -0.41 -8.38 -23.60
N LEU A 16 -1.22 -8.05 -24.62
CA LEU A 16 -1.02 -6.84 -25.45
C LEU A 16 -1.15 -5.54 -24.63
N TYR A 17 -1.91 -5.59 -23.53
CA TYR A 17 -2.10 -4.47 -22.63
C TYR A 17 -1.12 -4.47 -21.44
N SER A 18 -0.42 -5.58 -21.19
CA SER A 18 0.62 -5.66 -20.16
C SER A 18 1.85 -4.87 -20.62
N ARG A 19 2.12 -3.74 -19.96
CA ARG A 19 3.26 -2.86 -20.26
C ARG A 19 3.96 -2.46 -18.98
N ASN A 20 5.29 -2.58 -18.97
CA ASN A 20 6.13 -2.06 -17.90
C ASN A 20 6.37 -0.58 -18.16
N HIS A 21 5.64 0.29 -17.46
CA HIS A 21 5.85 1.73 -17.52
C HIS A 21 6.89 2.13 -16.46
N HIS A 22 7.96 2.81 -16.86
CA HIS A 22 9.06 3.26 -15.98
C HIS A 22 9.88 2.19 -15.24
N VAL A 23 9.74 0.91 -15.59
CA VAL A 23 10.53 -0.18 -14.99
C VAL A 23 11.29 -0.92 -16.09
N ARG A 24 12.62 -1.03 -15.96
CA ARG A 24 13.48 -1.85 -16.83
C ARG A 24 13.45 -3.32 -16.42
N SER A 25 12.27 -3.93 -16.40
CA SER A 25 12.11 -5.36 -16.13
C SER A 25 11.61 -6.08 -17.37
N HIS A 26 12.13 -7.28 -17.61
CA HIS A 26 11.65 -8.23 -18.61
C HIS A 26 10.49 -9.09 -18.09
N LYS A 27 10.13 -8.93 -16.80
CA LYS A 27 9.00 -9.61 -16.19
C LYS A 27 7.75 -8.77 -16.39
N HIS A 28 6.75 -9.38 -16.99
CA HIS A 28 5.41 -8.84 -17.15
C HIS A 28 4.48 -9.44 -16.11
N VAL A 29 3.43 -8.68 -15.78
CA VAL A 29 2.43 -9.08 -14.81
C VAL A 29 1.05 -9.12 -15.47
N LEU A 30 0.30 -10.17 -15.19
CA LEU A 30 -1.14 -10.26 -15.39
C LEU A 30 -1.80 -10.50 -14.03
N ILE A 31 -2.97 -9.90 -13.82
CA ILE A 31 -3.79 -10.14 -12.64
C ILE A 31 -4.92 -11.06 -13.06
N ILE A 32 -5.09 -12.18 -12.35
CA ILE A 32 -6.24 -13.06 -12.51
C ILE A 32 -7.34 -12.52 -11.61
N CYS A 33 -8.48 -12.18 -12.18
CA CYS A 33 -9.64 -11.70 -11.43
C CYS A 33 -10.83 -12.65 -11.63
N GLY A 34 -11.54 -12.92 -10.54
CA GLY A 34 -12.92 -13.38 -10.58
C GLY A 34 -13.81 -12.19 -10.95
N LEU A 35 -14.69 -12.41 -11.91
CA LEU A 35 -15.59 -11.39 -12.44
C LEU A 35 -17.03 -11.70 -12.00
N ASP A 36 -17.67 -10.78 -11.30
CA ASP A 36 -19.13 -10.74 -11.17
C ASP A 36 -19.72 -9.82 -12.25
N PRO A 37 -20.37 -10.37 -13.29
CA PRO A 37 -20.89 -9.56 -14.40
C PRO A 37 -22.06 -8.66 -14.00
N GLY A 38 -22.77 -8.93 -12.89
CA GLY A 38 -23.97 -8.18 -12.51
C GLY A 38 -25.02 -8.14 -13.64
N ASN A 39 -25.61 -6.97 -13.86
CA ASN A 39 -26.44 -6.68 -15.03
C ASN A 39 -25.56 -6.41 -16.27
N SER A 40 -25.11 -7.50 -16.91
CA SER A 40 -24.31 -7.44 -18.14
C SER A 40 -25.16 -7.24 -19.39
N VAL A 41 -24.62 -6.53 -20.37
CA VAL A 41 -25.22 -6.34 -21.69
C VAL A 41 -24.26 -6.81 -22.78
N ASP A 42 -24.76 -7.67 -23.66
CA ASP A 42 -24.01 -8.11 -24.84
C ASP A 42 -23.98 -7.00 -25.91
N MET A 43 -22.79 -6.71 -26.44
CA MET A 43 -22.62 -5.68 -27.47
C MET A 43 -21.96 -6.25 -28.72
N THR A 44 -22.60 -6.03 -29.87
CA THR A 44 -22.07 -6.42 -31.19
C THR A 44 -20.99 -5.47 -31.69
N ALA A 45 -21.03 -4.20 -31.30
CA ALA A 45 -20.11 -3.15 -31.73
C ALA A 45 -19.68 -2.24 -30.57
N ALA A 46 -18.55 -1.55 -30.74
CA ALA A 46 -18.08 -0.56 -29.79
C ALA A 46 -19.09 0.58 -29.62
N GLY A 47 -19.32 1.00 -28.38
CA GLY A 47 -20.22 2.10 -28.05
C GLY A 47 -20.23 2.36 -26.54
N ILE A 48 -20.98 3.37 -26.12
CA ILE A 48 -21.26 3.61 -24.71
C ILE A 48 -22.52 2.81 -24.38
N PRO A 49 -22.46 1.79 -23.53
CA PRO A 49 -23.66 1.06 -23.15
C PRO A 49 -24.60 1.98 -22.35
N GLY A 50 -25.87 1.59 -22.29
CA GLY A 50 -26.82 2.17 -21.34
C GLY A 50 -26.41 1.87 -19.88
N PRO A 51 -27.30 2.12 -18.91
CA PRO A 51 -27.03 1.78 -17.52
C PRO A 51 -26.89 0.26 -17.35
N CYS A 52 -25.66 -0.23 -17.22
CA CYS A 52 -25.30 -1.63 -16.98
C CYS A 52 -24.10 -1.73 -16.04
N ASP A 53 -23.93 -2.88 -15.40
CA ASP A 53 -22.78 -3.13 -14.52
C ASP A 53 -21.54 -3.54 -15.31
N SER A 54 -21.76 -4.27 -16.40
CA SER A 54 -20.72 -4.72 -17.31
C SER A 54 -21.23 -4.86 -18.75
N VAL A 55 -20.30 -4.99 -19.68
CA VAL A 55 -20.55 -5.33 -21.09
C VAL A 55 -19.77 -6.56 -21.45
N GLU A 56 -20.39 -7.46 -22.18
CA GLU A 56 -19.71 -8.56 -22.86
C GLU A 56 -19.69 -8.28 -24.37
N GLY A 57 -18.50 -8.17 -24.93
CA GLY A 57 -18.32 -7.90 -26.34
C GLY A 57 -18.39 -9.19 -27.15
N LEU A 58 -19.34 -9.26 -28.08
CA LEU A 58 -19.51 -10.42 -28.94
C LEU A 58 -18.35 -10.55 -29.94
N THR A 59 -17.89 -11.78 -30.13
CA THR A 59 -16.85 -12.09 -31.11
C THR A 59 -17.40 -12.14 -32.53
N LYS A 60 -16.54 -12.11 -33.54
CA LYS A 60 -16.94 -12.27 -34.95
C LYS A 60 -17.70 -13.58 -35.20
N ALA A 61 -17.37 -14.65 -34.46
CA ALA A 61 -18.07 -15.93 -34.55
C ALA A 61 -19.52 -15.84 -34.05
N GLU A 62 -19.81 -14.89 -33.14
CA GLU A 62 -21.12 -14.63 -32.55
C GLU A 62 -21.84 -13.44 -33.24
N GLY A 63 -21.30 -12.95 -34.36
CA GLY A 63 -21.86 -11.82 -35.11
C GLY A 63 -21.47 -10.44 -34.57
N GLY A 64 -20.49 -10.36 -33.66
CA GLY A 64 -19.91 -9.11 -33.19
C GLY A 64 -18.69 -8.64 -33.98
N THR A 65 -17.96 -7.69 -33.40
CA THR A 65 -16.79 -7.04 -34.04
C THR A 65 -15.45 -7.42 -33.43
N LEU A 66 -15.46 -8.14 -32.30
CA LEU A 66 -14.24 -8.52 -31.60
C LEU A 66 -13.62 -9.80 -32.13
N GLU A 67 -12.29 -9.87 -32.14
CA GLU A 67 -11.57 -11.12 -32.45
C GLU A 67 -11.52 -12.09 -31.26
N TYR A 68 -11.62 -11.55 -30.04
CA TYR A 68 -11.53 -12.31 -28.80
C TYR A 68 -12.62 -11.85 -27.86
N GLN A 69 -13.09 -12.77 -27.01
CA GLN A 69 -14.04 -12.46 -25.95
C GLN A 69 -13.43 -11.43 -25.00
N GLU A 70 -14.12 -10.31 -24.82
CA GLU A 70 -13.75 -9.26 -23.88
C GLU A 70 -14.97 -8.87 -23.05
N SER A 71 -14.72 -8.59 -21.78
CA SER A 71 -15.72 -8.02 -20.88
C SER A 71 -15.20 -6.70 -20.32
N VAL A 72 -16.09 -5.73 -20.12
CA VAL A 72 -15.78 -4.44 -19.51
C VAL A 72 -16.64 -4.28 -18.28
N VAL A 73 -16.01 -4.03 -17.14
CA VAL A 73 -16.70 -3.78 -15.87
C VAL A 73 -16.60 -2.32 -15.51
N TYR A 74 -17.72 -1.71 -15.16
CA TYR A 74 -17.77 -0.30 -14.77
C TYR A 74 -17.72 -0.11 -13.25
N ASP A 75 -18.09 -1.12 -12.47
CA ASP A 75 -17.98 -1.13 -11.01
C ASP A 75 -16.78 -1.98 -10.54
N PRO A 76 -15.70 -1.36 -10.02
CA PRO A 76 -14.53 -2.07 -9.51
C PRO A 76 -14.84 -3.05 -8.37
N ALA A 77 -15.91 -2.85 -7.59
CA ALA A 77 -16.27 -3.73 -6.48
C ALA A 77 -16.68 -5.15 -6.94
N ARG A 78 -17.02 -5.28 -8.23
CA ARG A 78 -17.40 -6.56 -8.85
C ARG A 78 -16.22 -7.39 -9.35
N LEU A 79 -15.00 -6.86 -9.24
CA LEU A 79 -13.77 -7.60 -9.54
C LEU A 79 -13.13 -8.09 -8.25
N LYS A 80 -12.83 -9.38 -8.20
CA LYS A 80 -12.14 -10.01 -7.08
C LYS A 80 -10.79 -10.52 -7.56
N PRO A 81 -9.67 -9.86 -7.23
CA PRO A 81 -8.34 -10.40 -7.54
C PRO A 81 -8.18 -11.78 -6.90
N LEU A 82 -7.83 -12.78 -7.72
CA LEU A 82 -7.63 -14.17 -7.29
C LEU A 82 -6.17 -14.56 -7.27
N GLY A 83 -5.34 -13.91 -8.09
CA GLY A 83 -3.93 -14.22 -8.18
C GLY A 83 -3.17 -13.33 -9.14
N LEU A 84 -1.86 -13.50 -9.15
CA LEU A 84 -0.93 -12.71 -9.95
C LEU A 84 0.00 -13.64 -10.72
N VAL A 85 0.09 -13.43 -12.03
CA VAL A 85 0.95 -14.21 -12.93
C VAL A 85 2.11 -13.31 -13.35
N VAL A 86 3.31 -13.71 -12.96
CA VAL A 86 4.57 -13.09 -13.45
C VAL A 86 5.14 -13.97 -14.54
N TYR A 87 5.41 -13.40 -15.71
CA TYR A 87 5.93 -14.13 -16.87
C TYR A 87 6.94 -13.29 -17.66
N MET A 88 7.70 -13.93 -18.54
CA MET A 88 8.62 -13.28 -19.48
C MET A 88 8.13 -13.55 -20.89
N ARG A 89 8.34 -12.62 -21.83
CA ARG A 89 8.00 -12.85 -23.24
C ARG A 89 9.14 -13.54 -23.96
N GLU A 90 8.80 -14.39 -24.91
CA GLU A 90 9.77 -15.01 -25.79
C GLU A 90 10.47 -13.91 -26.62
N GLY A 91 11.79 -13.78 -26.44
CA GLY A 91 12.59 -12.70 -27.02
C GLY A 91 13.13 -11.68 -26.01
N ASP A 92 12.54 -11.58 -24.82
CA ASP A 92 13.06 -10.76 -23.72
C ASP A 92 14.15 -11.51 -22.93
N LYS A 93 15.18 -11.98 -23.63
CA LYS A 93 16.37 -12.54 -22.95
C LYS A 93 17.06 -11.41 -22.19
N SER A 94 17.34 -11.64 -20.91
CA SER A 94 18.17 -10.72 -20.16
C SER A 94 19.56 -10.68 -20.83
N PRO A 95 20.17 -9.50 -21.04
CA PRO A 95 21.54 -9.43 -21.56
C PRO A 95 22.58 -10.05 -20.61
N GLU A 96 22.17 -10.47 -19.41
CA GLU A 96 23.02 -11.08 -18.40
C GLU A 96 23.14 -12.61 -18.57
N ASP A 97 22.25 -13.28 -19.31
CA ASP A 97 22.34 -14.73 -19.56
C ASP A 97 23.27 -15.12 -20.71
N ASP A 98 23.78 -14.16 -21.48
CA ASP A 98 24.80 -14.40 -22.53
C ASP A 98 26.24 -14.25 -22.00
N SER A 99 26.44 -14.12 -20.68
CA SER A 99 27.79 -14.05 -20.10
C SER A 99 28.49 -15.41 -20.15
N VAL A 100 29.27 -15.58 -21.22
CA VAL A 100 30.56 -16.28 -21.33
C VAL A 100 30.56 -17.76 -20.93
N PRO A 101 30.86 -18.71 -21.86
CA PRO A 101 31.19 -20.07 -21.48
C PRO A 101 32.40 -20.03 -20.55
N LEU A 102 32.22 -20.50 -19.32
CA LEU A 102 33.33 -20.78 -18.40
C LEU A 102 34.33 -21.67 -19.13
N SER A 103 35.44 -21.08 -19.56
CA SER A 103 36.60 -21.85 -19.97
C SER A 103 37.08 -22.65 -18.74
N PRO A 104 37.58 -23.88 -18.91
CA PRO A 104 38.04 -24.70 -17.80
C PRO A 104 39.23 -23.97 -17.16
N MET A 105 39.06 -23.48 -15.94
CA MET A 105 40.17 -22.95 -15.17
C MET A 105 40.95 -24.15 -14.60
N ASP A 106 42.18 -24.30 -15.09
CA ASP A 106 43.18 -25.19 -14.51
C ASP A 106 43.44 -24.80 -13.06
N GLU A 107 43.19 -25.74 -12.15
CA GLU A 107 43.58 -25.64 -10.75
C GLU A 107 45.10 -25.76 -10.63
N ASN A 108 45.77 -24.64 -10.40
CA ASN A 108 47.03 -24.59 -9.67
C ASN A 108 47.35 -23.14 -9.32
N ILE A 109 47.36 -22.79 -8.02
CA ILE A 109 48.39 -21.96 -7.37
C ILE A 109 48.14 -21.93 -5.86
N SER A 110 48.98 -22.69 -5.16
CA SER A 110 49.69 -22.43 -3.91
C SER A 110 49.30 -21.22 -3.04
N MET A 111 49.01 -21.55 -1.79
CA MET A 111 49.21 -20.78 -0.56
C MET A 111 50.31 -19.70 -0.61
N ARG A 112 50.00 -18.54 0.02
CA ARG A 112 50.95 -17.79 0.86
C ARG A 112 50.20 -16.91 1.86
N ASP A 113 50.42 -17.20 3.14
CA ASP A 113 50.10 -16.32 4.27
C ASP A 113 50.92 -15.04 4.19
N SER A 114 50.31 -13.91 4.57
CA SER A 114 51.05 -12.71 5.02
C SER A 114 50.14 -11.86 5.89
N ASP A 115 50.41 -11.91 7.19
CA ASP A 115 50.05 -10.91 8.19
C ASP A 115 50.47 -9.51 7.74
N SER A 116 49.61 -8.52 7.94
CA SER A 116 50.08 -7.16 8.21
C SER A 116 49.08 -6.38 9.07
N THR A 117 49.59 -6.00 10.23
CA THR A 117 49.03 -5.09 11.23
C THR A 117 49.23 -3.66 10.74
N ILE A 118 48.18 -2.86 10.63
CA ILE A 118 48.30 -1.40 10.53
C ILE A 118 47.22 -0.76 11.40
N SER A 119 47.66 -0.04 12.44
CA SER A 119 46.90 0.94 13.20
C SER A 119 47.22 2.34 12.68
N GLU A 120 46.21 3.19 12.47
CA GLU A 120 46.33 4.66 12.35
C GLU A 120 44.87 5.20 12.36
N THR A 121 44.33 5.67 13.48
CA THR A 121 44.35 7.04 14.02
C THR A 121 43.97 8.13 13.00
N GLU A 122 42.66 8.43 12.89
CA GLU A 122 42.16 9.64 12.21
C GLU A 122 41.90 10.79 13.22
N PRO A 123 42.23 12.05 12.89
CA PRO A 123 41.84 13.20 13.68
C PRO A 123 40.49 13.80 13.27
N ALA A 124 39.84 14.44 14.24
CA ALA A 124 38.55 15.11 14.13
C ALA A 124 38.57 16.28 13.13
N VAL A 125 37.56 16.31 12.25
CA VAL A 125 37.28 17.44 11.35
C VAL A 125 36.20 18.32 11.95
N ASP A 126 36.57 19.58 12.15
CA ASP A 126 35.78 20.69 12.69
C ASP A 126 34.74 21.16 11.64
N LEU A 127 33.46 20.90 11.92
CA LEU A 127 32.32 21.22 11.04
C LEU A 127 31.63 22.51 11.52
N ALA A 128 32.33 23.63 11.41
CA ALA A 128 31.78 24.96 11.59
C ALA A 128 32.06 25.81 10.35
N ASN A 129 31.25 25.63 9.29
CA ASN A 129 30.88 26.66 8.30
C ASN A 129 30.13 26.02 7.12
N MET A 130 28.80 26.10 7.14
CA MET A 130 27.96 25.89 5.96
C MET A 130 27.23 27.20 5.64
N PRO A 131 27.32 27.73 4.40
CA PRO A 131 26.67 28.97 4.02
C PRO A 131 25.16 28.78 3.82
N ARG A 132 24.38 29.77 4.27
CA ARG A 132 22.93 29.89 4.04
C ARG A 132 22.62 29.87 2.55
N ILE A 133 21.83 28.89 2.11
CA ILE A 133 21.23 28.87 0.78
C ILE A 133 20.10 29.90 0.75
N VAL A 134 20.27 30.92 -0.10
CA VAL A 134 19.25 31.92 -0.43
C VAL A 134 18.31 31.30 -1.46
N GLU A 135 17.04 31.17 -1.12
CA GLU A 135 15.96 30.77 -2.03
C GLU A 135 15.86 31.77 -3.20
N ARG A 136 16.15 31.30 -4.42
CA ARG A 136 15.77 32.01 -5.65
C ARG A 136 14.32 31.69 -5.98
N ARG A 137 13.47 32.71 -5.96
CA ARG A 137 12.10 32.68 -6.51
C ARG A 137 12.14 32.32 -8.01
N PRO A 138 11.30 31.39 -8.50
CA PRO A 138 11.09 31.21 -9.93
C PRO A 138 10.33 32.41 -10.50
N GLY A 139 10.88 32.98 -11.57
CA GLY A 139 10.27 34.08 -12.33
C GLY A 139 9.06 33.65 -13.14
N ASN A 140 8.15 34.60 -13.32
CA ASN A 140 6.92 34.50 -14.10
C ASN A 140 7.19 34.07 -15.56
N ILE A 141 6.52 33.01 -16.00
CA ILE A 141 6.39 32.65 -17.42
C ILE A 141 5.00 33.12 -17.89
N PRO A 142 4.88 33.84 -19.03
CA PRO A 142 3.62 34.37 -19.52
C PRO A 142 2.75 33.28 -20.17
N SER A 143 1.50 33.23 -19.74
CA SER A 143 0.43 32.38 -20.28
C SER A 143 -0.12 32.96 -21.58
N ASN A 144 0.16 32.32 -22.72
CA ASN A 144 -0.55 32.55 -23.98
C ASN A 144 -0.73 31.22 -24.73
N ALA A 145 -1.86 30.57 -24.50
CA ALA A 145 -2.46 29.58 -25.41
C ALA A 145 -3.86 29.20 -24.90
N SER A 146 -4.82 30.10 -25.09
CA SER A 146 -6.25 29.81 -24.98
C SER A 146 -6.82 29.68 -26.39
N GLY A 147 -7.19 28.47 -26.79
CA GLY A 147 -7.87 28.23 -28.06
C GLY A 147 -8.48 26.84 -28.08
N GLU A 148 -9.82 26.82 -28.10
CA GLU A 148 -10.65 25.73 -28.61
C GLU A 148 -10.73 24.45 -27.75
N TYR A 149 -11.77 24.37 -26.90
CA TYR A 149 -12.62 23.17 -26.71
C TYR A 149 -13.71 23.52 -25.67
N GLN A 150 -14.65 24.39 -26.03
CA GLN A 150 -15.91 24.58 -25.29
C GLN A 150 -17.06 24.77 -26.27
N THR A 151 -17.53 23.69 -26.87
CA THR A 151 -18.88 23.65 -27.44
C THR A 151 -19.33 22.19 -27.52
N TYR A 152 -19.89 21.63 -26.44
CA TYR A 152 -20.86 20.52 -26.48
C TYR A 152 -21.31 20.17 -25.04
N LYS A 153 -22.14 21.04 -24.43
CA LYS A 153 -22.98 20.67 -23.27
C LYS A 153 -24.03 21.75 -22.98
N SER A 154 -25.02 21.88 -23.86
CA SER A 154 -26.21 22.68 -23.55
C SER A 154 -27.37 22.30 -24.47
N GLU A 155 -27.94 21.10 -24.31
CA GLU A 155 -29.27 20.75 -24.82
C GLU A 155 -29.72 19.41 -24.25
N CYS A 156 -30.22 19.41 -23.01
CA CYS A 156 -31.13 18.37 -22.49
C CYS A 156 -31.71 18.75 -21.11
N ILE A 157 -32.18 19.99 -20.95
CA ILE A 157 -33.02 20.36 -19.80
C ILE A 157 -34.02 21.40 -20.34
N ASN A 158 -35.18 20.95 -20.81
CA ASN A 158 -36.44 21.72 -20.89
C ASN A 158 -37.53 20.91 -21.61
N ARG A 159 -37.99 19.80 -21.01
CA ARG A 159 -39.30 19.20 -21.34
C ARG A 159 -39.74 18.14 -20.32
N ALA A 160 -40.06 18.58 -19.11
CA ALA A 160 -40.91 17.81 -18.19
C ALA A 160 -41.45 18.75 -17.11
N SER A 161 -42.53 19.47 -17.41
CA SER A 161 -43.29 20.21 -16.38
C SER A 161 -44.76 20.17 -16.76
N ARG A 162 -45.45 19.13 -16.29
CA ARG A 162 -46.90 19.09 -15.97
C ARG A 162 -47.33 17.65 -15.67
N ALA A 163 -47.23 17.26 -14.40
CA ALA A 163 -48.10 16.28 -13.71
C ALA A 163 -47.60 16.11 -12.27
N SER A 164 -48.01 17.00 -11.37
CA SER A 164 -47.69 16.89 -9.94
C SER A 164 -48.60 15.85 -9.27
N ARG A 165 -48.13 14.60 -9.18
CA ARG A 165 -48.57 13.65 -8.15
C ARG A 165 -47.51 13.63 -7.06
N ALA A 166 -47.94 13.65 -5.80
CA ALA A 166 -47.06 13.60 -4.64
C ALA A 166 -46.25 12.29 -4.66
N ILE A 167 -44.95 12.41 -4.91
CA ILE A 167 -43.98 11.32 -4.79
C ILE A 167 -43.58 11.25 -3.30
N PRO A 168 -43.58 10.07 -2.66
CA PRO A 168 -43.04 9.89 -1.32
C PRO A 168 -41.59 10.38 -1.31
N GLN A 169 -41.27 11.33 -0.43
CA GLN A 169 -39.89 11.78 -0.26
C GLN A 169 -39.04 10.59 0.16
N SER A 170 -38.12 10.19 -0.72
CA SER A 170 -37.07 9.24 -0.38
C SER A 170 -36.28 9.76 0.81
N PRO A 171 -35.97 8.93 1.82
CA PRO A 171 -35.19 9.36 2.98
C PRO A 171 -33.89 10.01 2.50
N ILE A 172 -33.61 11.21 3.04
CA ILE A 172 -32.38 11.95 2.76
C ILE A 172 -31.21 11.02 3.11
N PRO A 173 -30.29 10.70 2.18
CA PRO A 173 -29.14 9.88 2.50
C PRO A 173 -28.36 10.54 3.64
N PRO A 174 -27.88 9.79 4.64
CA PRO A 174 -27.16 10.36 5.76
C PRO A 174 -25.97 11.18 5.25
N VAL A 175 -25.85 12.40 5.73
CA VAL A 175 -24.72 13.29 5.43
C VAL A 175 -23.46 12.56 5.84
N SER A 176 -22.57 12.29 4.88
CA SER A 176 -21.28 11.62 5.11
C SER A 176 -20.49 12.41 6.15
N THR A 177 -20.39 11.85 7.35
CA THR A 177 -19.60 12.42 8.45
C THR A 177 -18.14 12.26 8.08
N LYS A 178 -17.49 13.35 7.64
CA LYS A 178 -16.05 13.37 7.35
C LYS A 178 -15.30 12.91 8.60
N MET A 179 -14.83 11.67 8.59
CA MET A 179 -13.99 11.15 9.64
C MET A 179 -12.61 11.85 9.52
N ILE A 180 -12.01 12.24 10.64
CA ILE A 180 -10.71 12.92 10.63
C ILE A 180 -9.72 11.97 11.25
N VAL A 181 -8.78 11.53 10.42
CA VAL A 181 -7.60 10.79 10.87
C VAL A 181 -6.62 11.78 11.48
N GLU A 182 -6.29 11.58 12.75
CA GLU A 182 -5.19 12.30 13.40
C GLU A 182 -4.11 11.30 13.78
N LEU A 183 -2.85 11.66 13.56
CA LEU A 183 -1.70 10.90 14.02
C LEU A 183 -1.14 11.60 15.26
N SER A 184 -0.91 10.84 16.33
CA SER A 184 -0.46 11.39 17.60
C SER A 184 0.82 10.69 18.08
N PRO A 185 1.88 11.43 18.42
CA PRO A 185 3.05 10.85 19.05
C PRO A 185 2.67 10.15 20.36
N LEU A 186 3.16 8.92 20.54
CA LEU A 186 3.02 8.17 21.77
C LEU A 186 4.09 8.60 22.77
N GLU A 187 3.68 8.85 24.01
CA GLU A 187 4.60 9.22 25.07
C GLU A 187 5.53 8.04 25.42
N ARG A 188 6.85 8.28 25.31
CA ARG A 188 7.91 7.25 25.44
C ARG A 188 7.93 6.51 26.77
N HIS A 189 7.36 7.10 27.82
CA HIS A 189 7.36 6.53 29.17
C HIS A 189 6.12 5.70 29.49
N THR A 190 5.19 5.56 28.54
CA THR A 190 4.00 4.72 28.72
C THR A 190 4.38 3.23 28.69
N PRO A 191 3.68 2.37 29.46
CA PRO A 191 3.90 0.92 29.40
C PRO A 191 3.74 0.35 27.98
N PHE A 192 2.76 0.87 27.22
CA PHE A 192 2.54 0.45 25.84
C PHE A 192 3.70 0.83 24.91
N SER A 193 4.25 2.05 25.01
CA SER A 193 5.44 2.45 24.25
C SER A 193 6.63 1.54 24.55
N LYS A 194 6.85 1.19 25.81
CA LYS A 194 7.94 0.29 26.22
C LYS A 194 7.76 -1.12 25.68
N ARG A 195 6.53 -1.63 25.70
CA ARG A 195 6.18 -2.92 25.08
C ARG A 195 6.48 -2.94 23.58
N VAL A 196 6.10 -1.88 22.85
CA VAL A 196 6.37 -1.78 21.41
C VAL A 196 7.88 -1.67 21.12
N GLU A 197 8.62 -0.87 21.90
CA GLU A 197 10.08 -0.78 21.79
C GLU A 197 10.76 -2.14 22.03
N HIS A 198 10.40 -2.84 23.12
CA HIS A 198 10.94 -4.18 23.40
C HIS A 198 10.61 -5.16 22.28
N LEU A 199 9.34 -5.21 21.84
CA LEU A 199 8.93 -6.07 20.74
C LEU A 199 9.75 -5.79 19.46
N PHE A 200 10.01 -4.52 19.16
CA PHE A 200 10.82 -4.13 18.01
C PHE A 200 12.26 -4.66 18.14
N TYR A 201 12.92 -4.46 19.27
CA TYR A 201 14.31 -4.87 19.46
C TYR A 201 14.47 -6.38 19.64
N ASP A 202 13.60 -7.03 20.41
CA ASP A 202 13.64 -8.48 20.67
C ASP A 202 13.41 -9.30 19.39
N SER A 203 12.70 -8.72 18.41
CA SER A 203 12.41 -9.34 17.11
C SER A 203 13.33 -8.87 15.98
N TRP A 204 14.33 -8.05 16.30
CA TRP A 204 15.35 -7.59 15.36
C TRP A 204 16.51 -8.59 15.32
N LEU A 205 16.49 -9.48 14.33
CA LEU A 205 17.42 -10.62 14.23
C LEU A 205 18.63 -10.33 13.33
N ASP A 206 18.57 -9.29 12.50
CA ASP A 206 19.65 -8.92 11.58
C ASP A 206 20.77 -8.18 12.34
N GLN A 207 21.80 -8.92 12.75
CA GLN A 207 22.96 -8.38 13.46
C GLN A 207 23.89 -7.53 12.59
N THR A 208 23.73 -7.57 11.26
CA THR A 208 24.55 -6.76 10.34
C THR A 208 24.12 -5.30 10.31
N LYS A 209 22.92 -5.00 10.81
CA LYS A 209 22.34 -3.66 10.85
C LYS A 209 22.04 -3.24 12.27
N GLY A 210 22.49 -2.05 12.66
CA GLY A 210 22.02 -1.40 13.88
C GLY A 210 20.67 -0.76 13.64
N SER A 211 19.78 -0.78 14.63
CA SER A 211 18.49 -0.09 14.58
C SER A 211 18.23 0.71 15.86
N HIS A 212 17.58 1.86 15.72
CA HIS A 212 17.21 2.71 16.86
C HIS A 212 15.84 3.35 16.64
N VAL A 213 14.86 2.98 17.46
CA VAL A 213 13.55 3.62 17.51
C VAL A 213 13.70 5.09 17.91
N LYS A 214 13.12 5.98 17.11
CA LYS A 214 13.08 7.43 17.33
C LYS A 214 11.73 7.87 17.87
N GLU A 215 10.64 7.37 17.32
CA GLU A 215 9.30 7.79 17.72
C GLU A 215 8.29 6.69 17.40
N ILE A 216 7.26 6.57 18.24
CA ILE A 216 6.09 5.74 17.97
C ILE A 216 4.92 6.69 17.82
N ILE A 217 4.18 6.57 16.73
CA ILE A 217 3.07 7.45 16.40
C ILE A 217 1.83 6.58 16.28
N LEU A 218 0.79 6.85 17.06
CA LEU A 218 -0.46 6.10 17.00
C LEU A 218 -1.48 6.80 16.11
N PHE A 219 -2.36 5.97 15.55
CA PHE A 219 -3.47 6.40 14.74
C PHE A 219 -4.69 6.67 15.63
N ASP A 220 -4.99 7.96 15.84
CA ASP A 220 -6.18 8.38 16.56
C ASP A 220 -7.38 8.32 15.62
N ILE A 221 -8.18 7.26 15.73
CA ILE A 221 -9.43 7.19 15.00
C ILE A 221 -10.51 7.93 15.78
N LYS A 222 -10.74 9.18 15.39
CA LYS A 222 -11.89 9.93 15.89
C LYS A 222 -13.16 9.41 15.23
N THR A 223 -13.83 8.45 15.85
CA THR A 223 -15.25 8.25 15.58
C THR A 223 -15.99 9.42 16.17
N VAL A 224 -16.43 10.36 15.34
CA VAL A 224 -17.42 11.35 15.77
C VAL A 224 -18.64 10.55 16.22
N PRO A 225 -18.97 10.50 17.53
CA PRO A 225 -20.15 9.78 17.95
C PRO A 225 -21.33 10.46 17.25
N TYR A 226 -22.05 9.69 16.44
CA TYR A 226 -23.32 10.15 15.90
C TYR A 226 -24.26 10.34 17.08
N GLN A 227 -24.39 11.58 17.55
CA GLN A 227 -25.39 11.92 18.55
C GLN A 227 -26.63 12.44 17.82
N PRO A 228 -27.76 11.71 17.88
CA PRO A 228 -28.99 12.10 17.20
C PRO A 228 -29.59 13.42 17.70
N ASP A 229 -29.15 13.93 18.85
CA ASP A 229 -29.84 15.02 19.57
C ASP A 229 -29.15 16.40 19.52
N GLY A 230 -28.17 16.60 18.64
CA GLY A 230 -27.55 17.92 18.44
C GLY A 230 -26.77 18.47 19.65
N GLN A 231 -26.45 17.63 20.64
CA GLN A 231 -25.51 18.00 21.69
C GLN A 231 -24.10 18.19 21.12
N THR A 232 -23.38 19.17 21.66
CA THR A 232 -21.99 19.45 21.28
C THR A 232 -21.16 18.17 21.36
N PRO A 233 -20.39 17.83 20.31
CA PRO A 233 -19.57 16.62 20.29
C PRO A 233 -18.73 16.55 21.57
N GLY A 234 -18.87 15.46 22.32
CA GLY A 234 -18.05 15.26 23.53
C GLY A 234 -16.57 15.45 23.20
N THR A 235 -15.82 16.07 24.11
CA THR A 235 -14.37 16.27 23.98
C THR A 235 -13.70 14.92 23.72
N PHE A 236 -13.21 14.72 22.49
CA PHE A 236 -12.52 13.50 22.08
C PHE A 236 -11.26 13.29 22.91
N LYS A 237 -11.11 12.10 23.48
CA LYS A 237 -9.83 11.67 24.04
C LYS A 237 -8.92 11.23 22.88
N ARG A 238 -7.69 11.74 22.83
CA ARG A 238 -6.65 11.29 21.91
C ARG A 238 -6.26 9.85 22.26
N ALA A 239 -6.00 8.98 21.28
CA ALA A 239 -5.72 7.57 21.53
C ALA A 239 -4.44 7.40 22.38
N ASN A 240 -3.44 8.26 22.17
CA ASN A 240 -2.23 8.29 23.00
C ASN A 240 -2.47 8.64 24.48
N ARG A 241 -3.68 9.12 24.83
CA ARG A 241 -4.12 9.47 26.19
C ARG A 241 -5.31 8.64 26.64
N ASP A 242 -5.67 7.60 25.88
CA ASP A 242 -6.74 6.68 26.24
C ASP A 242 -6.14 5.40 26.84
N PRO A 243 -6.05 5.30 28.18
CA PRO A 243 -5.46 4.14 28.82
C PRO A 243 -6.25 2.85 28.55
N GLU A 244 -7.56 2.93 28.29
CA GLU A 244 -8.39 1.77 28.00
C GLU A 244 -8.06 1.21 26.62
N LEU A 245 -7.94 2.10 25.62
CA LEU A 245 -7.53 1.70 24.27
C LEU A 245 -6.10 1.16 24.26
N LEU A 246 -5.17 1.79 24.96
CA LEU A 246 -3.79 1.30 25.05
C LEU A 246 -3.70 -0.06 25.78
N THR A 247 -4.55 -0.29 26.78
CA THR A 247 -4.67 -1.59 27.44
C THR A 247 -5.24 -2.64 26.49
N LEU A 248 -6.29 -2.31 25.74
CA LEU A 248 -6.88 -3.19 24.73
C LEU A 248 -5.89 -3.56 23.62
N LEU A 249 -5.15 -2.58 23.09
CA LEU A 249 -4.05 -2.83 22.14
C LEU A 249 -2.91 -3.63 22.79
N GLY A 250 -2.76 -3.50 24.11
CA GLY A 250 -1.91 -4.31 24.97
C GLY A 250 -2.21 -5.80 24.91
N ASP A 251 -3.46 -6.18 24.70
CA ASP A 251 -3.89 -7.58 24.70
C ASP A 251 -3.77 -8.25 23.33
N PHE A 252 -3.64 -7.45 22.26
CA PHE A 252 -3.50 -8.01 20.91
C PHE A 252 -2.05 -8.41 20.59
N PRO A 253 -1.86 -9.48 19.81
CA PRO A 253 -0.61 -9.74 19.11
C PRO A 253 -0.30 -8.56 18.18
N LEU A 254 0.89 -8.00 18.34
CA LEU A 254 1.39 -6.92 17.51
C LEU A 254 2.34 -7.47 16.45
N ARG A 255 2.24 -6.95 15.24
CA ARG A 255 3.11 -7.31 14.11
C ARG A 255 3.59 -6.08 13.36
N PHE A 256 4.61 -6.30 12.54
CA PHE A 256 5.28 -5.27 11.77
C PHE A 256 4.93 -5.41 10.29
N TYR A 257 4.71 -4.28 9.63
CA TYR A 257 4.54 -4.20 8.19
C TYR A 257 5.53 -3.18 7.60
N GLY A 258 6.45 -3.68 6.77
CA GLY A 258 7.39 -2.83 6.04
C GLY A 258 6.73 -2.28 4.79
N ALA A 259 6.88 -0.98 4.55
CA ALA A 259 6.27 -0.30 3.43
C ALA A 259 7.22 0.73 2.80
N ARG A 260 6.90 1.11 1.57
CA ARG A 260 7.55 2.23 0.89
C ARG A 260 6.97 3.56 1.38
N ARG A 261 7.84 4.42 1.89
CA ARG A 261 7.53 5.78 2.29
C ARG A 261 8.05 6.78 1.26
N ALA A 262 7.15 7.56 0.66
CA ALA A 262 7.50 8.61 -0.31
C ALA A 262 7.24 10.03 0.20
N CYS A 263 7.06 10.21 1.51
CA CYS A 263 6.84 11.51 2.15
C CYS A 263 7.57 11.61 3.49
N TYR A 264 7.57 12.80 4.09
CA TYR A 264 8.24 13.09 5.36
C TYR A 264 7.36 12.82 6.59
N ILE A 265 6.34 11.95 6.47
CA ILE A 265 5.47 11.62 7.61
C ILE A 265 6.30 11.00 8.75
N GLY A 266 6.15 11.56 9.95
CA GLY A 266 6.91 11.16 11.15
C GLY A 266 8.33 11.73 11.25
N ASP A 267 8.82 12.48 10.25
CA ASP A 267 10.09 13.18 10.39
C ASP A 267 9.92 14.44 11.27
N LEU A 268 10.95 14.74 12.07
CA LEU A 268 10.93 15.89 12.97
C LEU A 268 10.71 17.21 12.20
N GLY A 269 9.69 17.97 12.60
CA GLY A 269 9.36 19.27 12.01
C GLY A 269 8.42 19.19 10.80
N TYR A 270 8.00 18.00 10.38
CA TYR A 270 6.98 17.81 9.34
C TYR A 270 5.62 17.52 9.95
N PRO A 271 4.52 17.92 9.28
CA PRO A 271 3.18 17.58 9.74
C PRO A 271 2.95 16.08 9.66
N LEU A 272 2.17 15.56 10.61
CA LEU A 272 1.73 14.16 10.61
C LEU A 272 0.50 13.95 9.71
N ASP A 273 0.45 14.67 8.59
CA ASP A 273 -0.64 14.56 7.63
C ASP A 273 -0.35 13.43 6.64
N ILE A 274 -1.36 12.60 6.39
CA ILE A 274 -1.27 11.53 5.39
C ILE A 274 -1.23 12.19 4.01
N CYS A 275 -0.14 12.00 3.29
CA CYS A 275 0.00 12.52 1.93
C CYS A 275 -0.97 11.80 0.97
N HIS A 276 -1.17 12.34 -0.23
CA HIS A 276 -1.98 11.72 -1.30
C HIS A 276 -1.11 11.13 -2.42
N ASP A 277 0.19 11.00 -2.17
CA ASP A 277 1.09 10.39 -3.13
C ASP A 277 0.76 8.91 -3.30
N VAL A 278 0.62 8.48 -4.55
CA VAL A 278 0.33 7.10 -4.94
C VAL A 278 1.55 6.19 -4.76
N GLU A 279 2.75 6.76 -4.73
CA GLU A 279 4.00 6.04 -4.49
C GLU A 279 4.29 5.84 -2.99
N CYS A 280 3.56 6.55 -2.11
CA CYS A 280 3.68 6.40 -0.67
C CYS A 280 2.77 5.28 -0.13
N ALA A 281 3.23 4.03 -0.28
CA ALA A 281 2.53 2.85 0.24
C ALA A 281 2.19 2.96 1.74
N THR A 282 3.08 3.56 2.54
CA THR A 282 2.80 3.83 3.96
C THR A 282 1.51 4.63 4.15
N CYS A 283 1.35 5.74 3.42
CA CYS A 283 0.15 6.56 3.49
C CYS A 283 -1.07 5.89 2.85
N SER A 284 -0.90 5.16 1.75
CA SER A 284 -1.98 4.42 1.09
C SER A 284 -2.66 3.43 2.04
N VAL A 285 -1.89 2.66 2.81
CA VAL A 285 -2.46 1.71 3.79
C VAL A 285 -3.42 2.40 4.76
N PHE A 286 -3.06 3.57 5.28
CA PHE A 286 -3.93 4.31 6.20
C PHE A 286 -5.14 4.93 5.50
N ARG A 287 -5.01 5.41 4.26
CA ARG A 287 -6.16 5.92 3.49
C ARG A 287 -7.15 4.80 3.15
N ASP A 288 -6.64 3.63 2.76
CA ASP A 288 -7.46 2.49 2.36
C ASP A 288 -8.20 1.93 3.59
N GLN A 289 -7.51 1.80 4.73
CA GLN A 289 -8.12 1.46 6.02
C GLN A 289 -9.24 2.43 6.40
N TYR A 290 -9.01 3.72 6.20
CA TYR A 290 -9.99 4.76 6.48
C TYR A 290 -11.21 4.65 5.55
N ALA A 291 -10.99 4.50 4.24
CA ALA A 291 -12.05 4.37 3.25
C ALA A 291 -12.90 3.11 3.52
N ALA A 292 -12.27 1.99 3.88
CA ALA A 292 -12.98 0.77 4.24
C ALA A 292 -13.90 0.98 5.46
N ARG A 293 -13.41 1.69 6.48
CA ARG A 293 -14.18 2.02 7.67
C ARG A 293 -15.36 2.96 7.38
N GLU A 294 -15.16 3.98 6.55
CA GLU A 294 -16.25 4.89 6.13
C GLU A 294 -17.34 4.16 5.34
N ALA A 295 -16.95 3.17 4.54
CA ALA A 295 -17.90 2.32 3.81
C ALA A 295 -18.69 1.37 4.72
N GLY A 296 -18.40 1.33 6.03
CA GLY A 296 -18.98 0.37 6.96
C GLY A 296 -18.59 -1.07 6.66
N MET A 297 -17.60 -1.26 5.77
CA MET A 297 -16.97 -2.55 5.60
C MET A 297 -16.24 -2.85 6.91
N GLY A 298 -16.27 -4.11 7.34
CA GLY A 298 -15.39 -4.54 8.42
C GLY A 298 -13.93 -4.23 8.07
N PHE A 299 -12.99 -4.62 8.92
CA PHE A 299 -11.59 -4.73 8.50
C PHE A 299 -11.46 -5.90 7.51
N GLU A 300 -12.15 -5.80 6.36
CA GLU A 300 -12.03 -6.71 5.25
C GLU A 300 -10.68 -6.41 4.62
N LEU A 301 -9.91 -7.48 4.48
CA LEU A 301 -8.53 -7.52 4.04
C LEU A 301 -8.38 -6.65 2.79
N GLY A 302 -7.86 -5.44 2.97
CA GLY A 302 -7.21 -4.71 1.88
C GLY A 302 -6.12 -5.59 1.24
N PRO A 303 -5.52 -5.15 0.12
CA PRO A 303 -4.47 -5.90 -0.57
C PRO A 303 -3.52 -6.56 0.45
N GLU A 304 -3.40 -7.88 0.36
CA GLU A 304 -2.87 -8.78 1.39
C GLU A 304 -1.69 -8.15 2.14
N ILE A 305 -1.96 -7.62 3.34
CA ILE A 305 -0.94 -6.94 4.15
C ILE A 305 -0.05 -8.02 4.76
N LEU A 306 1.09 -8.29 4.13
CA LEU A 306 2.07 -9.26 4.63
C LEU A 306 2.77 -8.72 5.88
N THR A 307 2.22 -9.04 7.06
CA THR A 307 2.84 -8.70 8.34
C THR A 307 3.85 -9.76 8.78
N SER A 308 4.89 -9.33 9.50
CA SER A 308 5.86 -10.22 10.15
C SER A 308 5.87 -10.00 11.66
N SER A 309 6.14 -11.07 12.42
CA SER A 309 6.49 -10.97 13.83
C SER A 309 7.93 -10.50 14.06
N SER A 310 8.78 -10.48 13.01
CA SER A 310 10.15 -10.00 13.05
C SER A 310 10.27 -8.59 12.46
N SER A 311 10.73 -7.64 13.29
CA SER A 311 11.00 -6.27 12.85
C SER A 311 12.08 -6.23 11.77
N SER A 312 13.13 -7.05 11.86
CA SER A 312 14.18 -7.11 10.82
C SER A 312 13.68 -7.68 9.48
N GLN A 313 12.70 -8.58 9.50
CA GLN A 313 12.08 -9.06 8.26
C GLN A 313 11.19 -7.98 7.63
N ALA A 314 10.40 -7.27 8.44
CA ALA A 314 9.64 -6.12 7.96
C ALA A 314 10.55 -5.01 7.43
N ASP A 315 11.69 -4.77 8.08
CA ASP A 315 12.71 -3.79 7.65
C ASP A 315 13.22 -4.02 6.23
N ALA A 316 13.31 -5.28 5.78
CA ALA A 316 13.72 -5.62 4.42
C ALA A 316 12.77 -5.06 3.35
N LEU A 317 11.51 -4.81 3.70
CA LEU A 317 10.49 -4.21 2.84
C LEU A 317 10.35 -2.69 3.08
N THR A 318 10.92 -2.17 4.16
CA THR A 318 10.88 -0.74 4.50
C THR A 318 11.87 0.04 3.64
N THR A 319 11.35 0.98 2.85
CA THR A 319 12.16 1.80 1.94
C THR A 319 11.72 3.26 1.95
N ASN A 320 12.68 4.18 1.85
CA ASN A 320 12.41 5.58 1.57
C ASN A 320 12.52 5.80 0.06
N HIS A 321 11.49 6.34 -0.57
CA HIS A 321 11.41 6.58 -2.00
C HIS A 321 11.36 8.08 -2.26
N HIS A 322 12.26 8.59 -3.10
CA HIS A 322 12.35 10.01 -3.46
C HIS A 322 12.49 11.01 -2.28
N ILE A 323 12.76 10.53 -1.07
CA ILE A 323 13.01 11.36 0.12
C ILE A 323 14.41 11.12 0.67
N ARG A 324 15.05 12.21 1.13
CA ARG A 324 16.36 12.17 1.78
C ARG A 324 16.22 12.21 3.30
N SER A 325 15.63 11.16 3.87
CA SER A 325 15.51 10.98 5.31
C SER A 325 16.39 9.83 5.77
N SER A 326 17.09 10.02 6.89
CA SER A 326 17.80 8.95 7.59
C SER A 326 16.87 8.11 8.47
N GLN A 327 15.62 8.56 8.65
CA GLN A 327 14.60 7.81 9.37
C GLN A 327 13.82 6.93 8.40
N HIS A 328 13.36 5.79 8.89
CA HIS A 328 12.49 4.85 8.21
C HIS A 328 11.19 4.75 9.00
N ALA A 329 10.10 4.41 8.31
CA ALA A 329 8.79 4.22 8.93
C ALA A 329 8.32 2.79 8.70
N MET A 330 8.02 2.09 9.78
CA MET A 330 7.43 0.76 9.78
C MET A 330 6.01 0.86 10.33
N ILE A 331 5.05 0.20 9.70
CA ILE A 331 3.67 0.21 10.18
C ILE A 331 3.55 -0.83 11.30
N LEU A 332 2.97 -0.40 12.43
CA LEU A 332 2.61 -1.25 13.55
C LEU A 332 1.18 -1.71 13.39
N CYS A 333 0.96 -3.02 13.43
CA CYS A 333 -0.36 -3.63 13.26
C CYS A 333 -0.78 -4.42 14.51
N ALA A 334 -2.06 -4.36 14.87
CA ALA A 334 -2.71 -5.27 15.80
C ALA A 334 -3.41 -6.41 15.04
N CYS A 335 -3.30 -7.64 15.55
CA CYS A 335 -3.83 -8.84 14.91
C CYS A 335 -4.74 -9.63 15.88
N PRO A 336 -6.01 -9.21 16.06
CA PRO A 336 -6.89 -9.75 17.11
C PRO A 336 -7.19 -11.25 16.97
N ASN A 337 -7.18 -11.80 15.75
CA ASN A 337 -7.59 -13.18 15.50
C ASN A 337 -6.46 -14.21 15.66
N ILE A 338 -5.20 -13.79 15.84
CA ILE A 338 -4.07 -14.72 15.94
C ILE A 338 -4.03 -15.43 17.31
N ALA A 339 -4.54 -14.78 18.36
CA ALA A 339 -4.54 -15.34 19.71
C ALA A 339 -5.32 -16.67 19.82
N GLN A 340 -6.19 -16.99 18.85
CA GLN A 340 -6.96 -18.24 18.83
C GLN A 340 -6.34 -19.34 17.95
N SER A 341 -5.47 -19.00 17.00
CA SER A 341 -4.91 -19.97 16.04
C SER A 341 -3.61 -20.63 16.48
N ASP A 342 -2.91 -20.06 17.48
CA ASP A 342 -1.64 -20.60 18.00
C ASP A 342 -1.80 -21.87 18.87
N HIS A 343 -2.99 -22.49 18.87
CA HIS A 343 -3.10 -23.91 19.18
C HIS A 343 -2.46 -24.72 18.05
N GLN A 344 -1.12 -24.73 18.08
CA GLN A 344 -0.25 -25.48 17.20
C GLN A 344 -0.79 -26.90 17.02
N THR A 345 -1.16 -27.24 15.80
CA THR A 345 -1.00 -28.60 15.30
C THR A 345 0.48 -28.94 15.41
N VAL A 346 0.88 -29.48 16.57
CA VAL A 346 2.15 -30.17 16.73
C VAL A 346 2.14 -31.26 15.68
N SER A 347 2.95 -31.10 14.64
CA SER A 347 3.18 -32.18 13.68
C SER A 347 3.63 -33.39 14.49
N PRO A 348 2.97 -34.56 14.37
CA PRO A 348 3.35 -35.75 15.13
C PRO A 348 4.71 -36.35 14.69
N ASP A 349 5.40 -35.72 13.73
CA ASP A 349 6.73 -36.14 13.30
C ASP A 349 7.83 -35.36 14.05
N PRO A 350 8.50 -35.97 15.05
CA PRO A 350 9.58 -35.34 15.80
C PRO A 350 10.86 -35.12 14.99
N TYR A 351 10.91 -35.57 13.72
CA TYR A 351 12.07 -35.41 12.85
C TYR A 351 11.85 -34.46 11.68
N ALA A 352 10.63 -33.94 11.49
CA ALA A 352 10.39 -32.94 10.46
C ALA A 352 11.08 -31.61 10.84
N PRO A 353 11.97 -31.06 9.99
CA PRO A 353 12.56 -29.76 10.26
C PRO A 353 11.43 -28.71 10.36
N PRO A 354 11.54 -27.74 11.28
CA PRO A 354 10.50 -26.72 11.45
C PRO A 354 10.27 -26.02 10.11
N PRO A 355 9.02 -25.90 9.63
CA PRO A 355 8.74 -25.25 8.36
C PRO A 355 9.19 -23.79 8.46
N TYR A 356 10.20 -23.41 7.66
CA TYR A 356 10.83 -22.09 7.69
C TYR A 356 9.92 -20.94 7.23
N THR A 357 8.69 -21.22 6.82
CA THR A 357 7.71 -20.20 6.47
C THR A 357 6.33 -20.65 6.91
N ALA A 358 5.91 -20.23 8.10
CA ALA A 358 4.50 -20.27 8.46
C ALA A 358 3.75 -19.36 7.47
N SER A 359 3.18 -19.95 6.42
CA SER A 359 2.24 -19.26 5.55
C SER A 359 1.12 -18.76 6.44
N ALA A 360 0.98 -17.44 6.56
CA ALA A 360 -0.08 -16.85 7.35
C ALA A 360 -1.42 -17.38 6.82
N SER A 361 -2.31 -17.81 7.72
CA SER A 361 -3.66 -18.18 7.33
C SER A 361 -4.33 -16.98 6.67
N PRO A 362 -4.96 -17.14 5.49
CA PRO A 362 -5.52 -16.04 4.69
C PRO A 362 -6.67 -15.26 5.38
N SER A 363 -7.07 -15.64 6.59
CA SER A 363 -8.15 -15.02 7.38
C SER A 363 -7.68 -14.10 8.51
N THR A 364 -6.40 -13.76 8.56
CA THR A 364 -5.87 -12.95 9.67
C THR A 364 -6.24 -11.49 9.49
N VAL A 365 -7.21 -11.00 10.27
CA VAL A 365 -7.52 -9.56 10.33
C VAL A 365 -6.31 -8.80 10.87
N VAL A 366 -5.83 -7.84 10.09
CA VAL A 366 -4.70 -6.96 10.42
C VAL A 366 -5.20 -5.53 10.47
N VAL A 367 -4.95 -4.86 11.59
CA VAL A 367 -5.33 -3.46 11.82
C VAL A 367 -4.07 -2.62 12.04
N PRO A 368 -3.63 -1.81 11.06
CA PRO A 368 -2.65 -0.75 11.24
C PRO A 368 -3.11 0.19 12.36
N ILE A 369 -2.32 0.27 13.42
CA ILE A 369 -2.59 1.09 14.62
C ILE A 369 -1.61 2.23 14.79
N GLY A 370 -0.51 2.25 14.03
CA GLY A 370 0.49 3.31 14.12
C GLY A 370 1.71 3.12 13.23
N LEU A 371 2.69 3.99 13.45
CA LEU A 371 4.01 3.99 12.84
C LEU A 371 5.10 3.89 13.90
N ILE A 372 6.15 3.14 13.57
CA ILE A 372 7.42 3.15 14.29
C ILE A 372 8.43 3.86 13.40
N MET A 373 8.87 5.03 13.85
CA MET A 373 9.95 5.80 13.25
C MET A 373 11.27 5.31 13.83
N TYR A 374 12.22 4.93 13.00
CA TYR A 374 13.52 4.41 13.44
C TYR A 374 14.64 4.78 12.48
N THR A 375 15.88 4.79 12.95
CA THR A 375 17.07 4.89 12.09
C THR A 375 17.75 3.54 12.02
N ARG A 376 18.44 3.25 10.91
CA ARG A 376 19.29 2.06 10.77
C ARG A 376 20.69 2.41 10.29
N THR A 377 21.69 1.66 10.73
CA THR A 377 23.10 1.75 10.30
C THR A 377 23.51 0.46 9.59
N GLY A 378 24.62 0.48 8.85
CA GLY A 378 25.14 -0.71 8.15
C GLY A 378 24.47 -0.99 6.80
N TRP A 379 23.68 -0.05 6.28
CA TRP A 379 23.11 -0.15 4.93
C TRP A 379 24.02 0.58 3.94
N HIS A 380 24.86 -0.19 3.25
CA HIS A 380 25.61 0.31 2.09
C HIS A 380 24.64 0.33 0.90
N ILE A 381 24.34 1.54 0.39
CA ILE A 381 23.53 1.77 -0.81
C ILE A 381 24.35 1.41 -2.04
#